data_AF-A0AAV4J279-F1
#
_entry.id   AF-A0AAV4J279-F1
#
_cell.length_a   1.000
_cell.length_b   1.000
_cell.length_c   1.000
_cell.angle_alpha   90.00
_cell.angle_beta   90.00
_cell.angle_gamma   90.00
#
_symmetry.space_group_name_H-M   'P 1'
#
loop_
_entity.id
_entity.type
_entity.pdbx_description
1 polymer ?
#
loop_
_entity_poly.entity_id
_entity_poly.type
_entity_poly.pdbx_seq_one_letter_code
_entity_poly.pdbx_strand_id
1 'polypeptide(L)'
;MIDEVRAAIRKMKSGKATGPDGVAVEMIEALEEYWVEMLTSLLNEIYDTGEIPADISRSVIIALPKKPGATDCELHRTISLMSHVTKILLRVVMMRIRSKIKPEIADEQYGFVEGKGTTNTI
;
A
#
# COMPACT_ATOMS: atom_id res chain seq x y z
N MET A 1 8.28 -14.21 7.46
CA MET A 1 7.31 -13.11 7.18
C MET A 1 7.31 -12.03 8.25
N ILE A 2 7.49 -12.33 9.55
CA ILE A 2 7.44 -11.32 10.62
C ILE A 2 8.38 -10.11 10.39
N ASP A 3 9.61 -10.34 9.93
CA ASP A 3 10.54 -9.25 9.64
C ASP A 3 10.11 -8.40 8.44
N GLU A 4 9.46 -9.01 7.45
CA GLU A 4 8.89 -8.29 6.30
C GLU A 4 7.69 -7.43 6.73
N VAL A 5 6.84 -7.95 7.62
CA VAL A 5 5.72 -7.21 8.21
C VAL A 5 6.24 -6.04 9.02
N ARG A 6 7.23 -6.27 9.89
CA ARG A 6 7.87 -5.20 10.68
C ARG A 6 8.50 -4.14 9.78
N ALA A 7 9.18 -4.55 8.72
CA ALA A 7 9.74 -3.62 7.73
C ALA A 7 8.66 -2.85 6.95
N ALA A 8 7.53 -3.49 6.63
CA ALA A 8 6.41 -2.86 5.95
C ALA A 8 5.73 -1.79 6.82
N ILE A 9 5.51 -2.10 8.11
CA ILE A 9 4.96 -1.18 9.11
C ILE A 9 5.87 0.04 9.28
N ARG A 10 7.19 -0.16 9.46
CA ARG A 10 8.17 0.94 9.59
C ARG A 10 8.21 1.90 8.40
N LYS A 11 7.77 1.46 7.22
CA LYS A 11 7.70 2.31 6.02
C LYS A 11 6.33 2.98 5.84
N MET A 12 5.37 2.74 6.72
CA MET A 12 4.12 3.49 6.72
C MET A 12 4.37 4.93 7.18
N LYS A 13 3.46 5.82 6.81
CA LYS A 13 3.51 7.23 7.23
C LYS A 13 2.28 7.49 8.07
N SER A 14 2.45 8.12 9.22
CA SER A 14 1.36 8.62 10.06
C SER A 14 0.64 9.79 9.38
N GLY A 15 -0.54 10.15 9.86
CA GLY A 15 -1.41 11.21 9.34
C GLY A 15 -2.06 10.86 8.00
N LYS A 16 -2.24 9.57 7.71
CA LYS A 16 -2.91 9.11 6.49
C LYS A 16 -4.36 8.76 6.78
N ALA A 17 -5.22 9.07 5.80
CA ALA A 17 -6.63 8.68 5.86
C ALA A 17 -6.75 7.15 5.90
N THR A 18 -7.63 6.67 6.77
CA THR A 18 -7.94 5.27 6.97
C THR A 18 -8.77 4.71 5.80
N GLY A 19 -8.82 3.38 5.70
CA GLY A 19 -9.80 2.71 4.86
C GLY A 19 -11.17 2.63 5.56
N PRO A 20 -12.13 1.90 4.95
CA PRO A 20 -13.43 1.64 5.56
C PRO A 20 -13.37 0.95 6.94
N ASP A 21 -12.27 0.24 7.21
CA ASP A 21 -12.01 -0.47 8.46
C ASP A 21 -11.67 0.45 9.65
N GLY A 22 -11.39 1.73 9.39
CA GLY A 22 -11.08 2.71 10.43
C GLY A 22 -9.73 2.51 11.13
N VAL A 23 -8.93 1.53 10.71
CA VAL A 23 -7.63 1.24 11.32
C VAL A 23 -6.62 2.28 10.85
N ALA A 24 -6.10 3.10 11.77
CA ALA A 24 -5.06 4.09 11.50
C ALA A 24 -3.65 3.53 11.67
N VAL A 25 -2.65 4.16 11.04
CA VAL A 25 -1.24 3.75 11.18
C VAL A 25 -0.78 3.90 12.63
N GLU A 26 -1.22 4.96 13.29
CA GLU A 26 -0.90 5.29 14.67
C GLU A 26 -1.43 4.22 15.64
N MET A 27 -2.56 3.58 15.33
CA MET A 27 -3.08 2.47 16.13
C MET A 27 -2.16 1.25 16.04
N ILE A 28 -1.61 1.00 14.85
CA ILE A 28 -0.66 -0.10 14.60
C ILE A 28 0.67 0.19 15.31
N GLU A 29 1.15 1.43 15.23
CA GLU A 29 2.37 1.86 15.93
C GLU A 29 2.22 1.79 17.45
N ALA A 30 1.03 2.11 17.99
CA ALA A 30 0.78 2.17 19.44
C ALA A 30 0.79 0.82 20.17
N LEU A 31 0.46 -0.30 19.52
CA LEU A 31 0.54 -1.63 20.16
C LEU A 31 1.80 -2.41 19.80
N GLU A 32 2.78 -1.75 19.18
CA GLU A 32 4.15 -2.26 18.98
C GLU A 32 4.19 -3.72 18.47
N GLU A 33 4.82 -4.62 19.24
CA GLU A 33 5.08 -6.01 18.83
C GLU A 33 3.79 -6.85 18.78
N TYR A 34 2.78 -6.54 19.61
CA TYR A 34 1.52 -7.28 19.60
C TYR A 34 0.82 -7.19 18.23
N TRP A 35 0.78 -6.01 17.63
CA TRP A 35 0.25 -5.85 16.26
C TRP A 35 1.12 -6.55 15.23
N VAL A 36 2.45 -6.52 15.39
CA VAL A 36 3.36 -7.19 14.45
C VAL A 36 3.07 -8.68 14.41
N GLU A 37 2.93 -9.33 15.58
CA GLU A 37 2.60 -10.75 15.68
C GLU A 37 1.22 -11.06 15.11
N MET A 38 0.20 -10.29 15.50
CA MET A 38 -1.18 -10.50 15.03
C MET A 38 -1.32 -10.33 13.52
N LEU A 39 -0.75 -9.25 12.96
CA LEU A 39 -0.74 -9.03 11.51
C LEU A 39 0.06 -10.11 10.79
N THR A 40 1.16 -10.58 11.38
CA THR A 40 1.93 -11.68 10.80
C THR A 40 1.11 -12.97 10.76
N SER A 41 0.36 -13.29 11.82
CA SER A 41 -0.53 -14.45 11.81
C SER A 41 -1.57 -14.33 10.70
N LEU A 42 -2.26 -13.19 10.62
CA LEU A 42 -3.28 -12.93 9.59
C LEU A 42 -2.70 -13.04 8.17
N LEU A 43 -1.56 -12.41 7.92
CA LEU A 43 -0.96 -12.40 6.58
C LEU A 43 -0.44 -13.79 6.18
N ASN A 44 -0.04 -14.65 7.12
CA ASN A 44 0.38 -16.02 6.83
C ASN A 44 -0.85 -16.84 6.44
N GLU A 45 -1.95 -16.70 7.18
CA GLU A 45 -3.21 -17.35 6.84
C GLU A 45 -3.70 -16.94 5.44
N ILE A 46 -3.65 -15.64 5.11
CA ILE A 46 -3.95 -15.15 3.76
C ILE A 46 -3.01 -15.77 2.71
N TYR A 47 -1.72 -15.90 3.03
CA TYR A 47 -0.73 -16.46 2.11
C TYR A 47 -0.95 -17.95 1.85
N ASP A 48 -1.28 -18.71 2.89
CA ASP A 48 -1.47 -20.16 2.82
C ASP A 48 -2.80 -20.54 2.18
N THR A 49 -3.86 -19.77 2.44
CA THR A 49 -5.22 -20.03 1.93
C THR A 49 -5.53 -19.33 0.61
N GLY A 50 -4.87 -18.20 0.34
CA GLY A 50 -5.22 -17.29 -0.76
C GLY A 50 -6.47 -16.44 -0.50
N GLU A 51 -7.08 -16.55 0.68
CA GLU A 51 -8.32 -15.86 1.02
C GLU A 51 -8.03 -14.56 1.76
N ILE A 52 -8.53 -13.42 1.24
CA ILE A 52 -8.41 -12.11 1.89
C ILE A 52 -9.74 -11.76 2.56
N PRO A 53 -9.76 -11.48 3.88
CA PRO A 53 -10.98 -11.08 4.58
C PRO A 53 -11.68 -9.88 3.92
N ALA A 54 -13.01 -9.95 3.87
CA ALA A 54 -13.84 -8.94 3.21
C ALA A 54 -13.64 -7.52 3.78
N ASP A 55 -13.37 -7.42 5.08
CA ASP A 55 -13.25 -6.13 5.77
C ASP A 55 -12.01 -5.36 5.33
N ILE A 56 -10.91 -6.06 5.05
CA ILE A 56 -9.66 -5.43 4.59
C ILE A 56 -9.55 -5.37 3.06
N SER A 57 -10.37 -6.11 2.31
CA SER A 57 -10.40 -6.06 0.84
C SER A 57 -11.24 -4.92 0.27
N ARG A 58 -12.07 -4.26 1.08
CA ARG A 58 -12.90 -3.11 0.66
C ARG A 58 -12.10 -1.80 0.61
N SER A 59 -12.54 -0.88 -0.24
CA SER A 59 -11.98 0.47 -0.33
C SER A 59 -13.04 1.50 -0.66
N VAL A 60 -12.83 2.76 -0.22
CA VAL A 60 -13.66 3.90 -0.62
C VAL A 60 -13.01 4.59 -1.82
N ILE A 61 -13.78 4.80 -2.89
CA ILE A 61 -13.31 5.58 -4.05
C ILE A 61 -13.75 7.03 -3.87
N ILE A 62 -12.80 7.96 -3.94
CA ILE A 62 -13.03 9.40 -3.85
C ILE A 62 -12.54 10.07 -5.12
N ALA A 63 -13.39 10.88 -5.75
CA ALA A 63 -13.01 11.72 -6.87
C ALA A 63 -12.43 13.05 -6.36
N LEU A 64 -11.17 13.32 -6.70
CA LEU A 64 -10.51 14.59 -6.40
C LEU A 64 -10.38 15.44 -7.65
N PRO A 65 -10.70 16.75 -7.60
CA PRO A 65 -10.51 17.64 -8.75
C PRO A 65 -9.01 17.76 -9.08
N LYS A 66 -8.66 17.67 -10.37
CA LYS A 66 -7.28 17.89 -10.85
C LYS A 66 -6.89 19.37 -10.83
N LYS A 67 -7.87 20.26 -10.95
CA LYS A 67 -7.71 21.72 -10.93
C LYS A 67 -8.91 22.39 -10.24
N PRO A 68 -8.76 23.62 -9.69
CA PRO A 68 -9.88 24.38 -9.16
C PRO A 68 -10.99 24.58 -10.20
N GLY A 69 -12.26 24.48 -9.79
CA GLY A 69 -13.41 24.66 -10.67
C GLY A 69 -13.67 23.51 -11.64
N ALA A 70 -13.14 22.31 -11.39
CA ALA A 70 -13.44 21.13 -12.20
C ALA A 70 -14.94 20.77 -12.10
N THR A 71 -15.65 20.80 -13.23
CA THR A 71 -17.07 20.41 -13.35
C THR A 71 -17.24 19.07 -14.05
N ASP A 72 -16.37 18.74 -15.00
CA ASP A 72 -16.47 17.53 -15.80
C ASP A 72 -15.77 16.34 -15.13
N CYS A 73 -16.29 15.13 -15.35
CA CYS A 73 -15.75 13.89 -14.75
C CYS A 73 -14.27 13.66 -15.10
N GLU A 74 -13.85 13.94 -16.34
CA GLU A 74 -12.46 13.75 -16.81
C GLU A 74 -11.46 14.66 -16.10
N LEU A 75 -11.95 15.77 -15.54
CA LEU A 75 -11.14 16.72 -14.76
C LEU A 75 -10.95 16.28 -13.32
N HIS A 76 -11.48 15.10 -12.94
CA HIS A 76 -11.25 14.48 -11.65
C HIS A 76 -10.28 13.31 -11.78
N ARG A 77 -9.57 13.01 -10.69
CA ARG A 77 -8.80 11.77 -10.52
C ARG A 77 -9.40 11.00 -9.36
N THR A 78 -9.60 9.70 -9.54
CA THR A 78 -10.06 8.83 -8.46
C THR A 78 -8.89 8.41 -7.60
N ILE A 79 -9.08 8.42 -6.28
CA ILE A 79 -8.19 7.76 -5.33
C ILE A 79 -8.97 6.66 -4.60
N SER A 80 -8.28 5.60 -4.22
CA SER A 80 -8.84 4.52 -3.40
C SER A 80 -8.27 4.61 -1.98
N LEU A 81 -9.14 4.75 -0.99
CA LEU A 81 -8.81 4.62 0.42
C LEU A 81 -8.97 3.16 0.83
N MET A 82 -7.87 2.42 0.78
CA MET A 82 -7.78 1.02 1.21
C MET A 82 -7.33 0.91 2.67
N SER A 83 -7.70 -0.21 3.30
CA SER A 83 -7.17 -0.64 4.61
C SER A 83 -5.65 -0.53 4.68
N HIS A 84 -5.12 -0.08 5.82
CA HIS A 84 -3.68 -0.09 6.08
C HIS A 84 -3.13 -1.51 6.21
N VAL A 85 -3.92 -2.47 6.71
CA VAL A 85 -3.54 -3.89 6.75
C VAL A 85 -3.30 -4.43 5.34
N THR A 86 -4.20 -4.12 4.39
CA THR A 86 -4.02 -4.52 2.99
C THR A 86 -2.81 -3.85 2.34
N LYS A 87 -2.53 -2.59 2.68
CA LYS A 87 -1.29 -1.93 2.22
C LYS A 87 -0.03 -2.61 2.77
N ILE A 88 -0.06 -3.13 4.00
CA ILE A 88 1.05 -3.91 4.58
C ILE A 88 1.23 -5.21 3.79
N LEU A 89 0.15 -5.98 3.56
CA LEU A 89 0.18 -7.20 2.74
C LEU A 89 0.79 -6.93 1.36
N LEU A 90 0.27 -5.93 0.63
CA LEU A 90 0.77 -5.57 -0.70
C LEU A 90 2.25 -5.17 -0.67
N ARG A 91 2.70 -4.53 0.41
CA ARG A 91 4.11 -4.15 0.56
C ARG A 91 5.00 -5.37 0.80
N VAL A 92 4.56 -6.34 1.60
CA VAL A 92 5.27 -7.62 1.79
C VAL A 92 5.38 -8.36 0.45
N VAL A 93 4.28 -8.48 -0.29
CA VAL A 93 4.27 -9.10 -1.62
C VAL A 93 5.22 -8.37 -2.57
N MET A 94 5.16 -7.03 -2.60
CA MET A 94 6.06 -6.22 -3.43
C MET A 94 7.53 -6.44 -3.06
N MET A 95 7.88 -6.51 -1.77
CA MET A 95 9.25 -6.78 -1.32
C MET A 95 9.79 -8.11 -1.85
N ARG A 96 8.95 -9.14 -1.91
CA ARG A 96 9.32 -10.47 -2.44
C ARG A 96 9.46 -10.51 -3.97
N ILE A 97 8.61 -9.76 -4.68
CA ILE A 97 8.58 -9.77 -6.15
C ILE A 97 9.65 -8.84 -6.74
N ARG A 98 9.99 -7.75 -6.06
CA ARG A 98 10.80 -6.66 -6.63
C ARG A 98 12.16 -7.11 -7.17
N SER A 99 12.88 -7.97 -6.47
CA SER A 99 14.18 -8.47 -6.93
C SER A 99 14.08 -9.33 -8.18
N LYS A 100 12.96 -10.03 -8.37
CA LYS A 100 12.70 -10.90 -9.52
C LYS A 100 12.33 -10.11 -10.76
N ILE A 101 11.59 -9.02 -10.60
CA ILE A 101 11.17 -8.19 -11.74
C ILE A 101 12.24 -7.19 -12.18
N LYS A 102 13.17 -6.81 -11.28
CA LYS A 102 14.16 -5.77 -11.55
C LYS A 102 14.97 -5.99 -12.85
N PRO A 103 15.43 -7.22 -13.17
CA PRO A 103 16.15 -7.48 -14.43
C PRO A 103 15.29 -7.32 -15.68
N GLU A 104 13.97 -7.44 -15.56
CA GLU A 104 13.01 -7.38 -16.67
C GLU A 104 12.51 -5.96 -16.94
N ILE A 105 12.91 -4.98 -16.11
CA ILE A 105 12.51 -3.58 -16.27
C ILE A 105 13.39 -2.94 -17.34
N ALA A 106 12.76 -2.48 -18.43
CA ALA A 106 13.42 -1.75 -19.51
C ALA A 106 14.15 -0.50 -19.01
N ASP A 107 15.24 -0.12 -19.67
CA ASP A 107 16.04 1.04 -19.29
C ASP A 107 15.26 2.35 -19.45
N GLU A 108 14.33 2.39 -20.39
CA GLU A 108 13.42 3.51 -20.66
C GLU A 108 12.27 3.60 -19.63
N GLN A 109 12.12 2.62 -18.72
CA GLN A 109 11.15 2.72 -17.64
C GLN A 109 11.73 3.57 -16.50
N TYR A 110 11.16 4.75 -16.29
CA TYR A 110 11.52 5.69 -15.22
C TYR A 110 10.44 5.81 -14.15
N GLY A 111 9.18 5.44 -14.46
CA GLY A 111 8.07 5.50 -13.53
C GLY A 111 8.17 4.38 -12.49
N PHE A 112 8.08 4.73 -11.20
CA PHE A 112 8.03 3.77 -10.08
C PHE A 112 9.27 2.85 -9.96
N VAL A 113 10.38 3.20 -10.61
CA VAL A 113 11.67 2.50 -10.51
C VAL A 113 12.55 3.17 -9.47
N GLU A 114 13.20 2.37 -8.63
CA GLU A 114 14.12 2.89 -7.61
C GLU A 114 15.31 3.60 -8.26
N GLY A 115 15.63 4.81 -7.79
CA GLY A 115 16.75 5.59 -8.30
C GLY A 115 16.49 6.31 -9.62
N LYS A 116 15.30 6.19 -10.21
CA LYS A 116 14.87 6.93 -11.41
C LYS A 116 13.76 7.93 -11.05
N GLY A 117 13.82 9.13 -11.61
CA GLY A 117 12.82 10.18 -11.40
C GLY A 117 12.43 10.88 -12.70
N THR A 118 11.47 11.79 -12.63
CA THR A 118 10.98 12.56 -13.80
C THR A 118 12.01 13.53 -14.38
N THR A 119 13.10 13.80 -13.66
CA THR A 119 14.23 14.59 -14.17
C THR A 119 15.20 13.76 -15.02
N ASN A 120 15.09 12.43 -14.97
CA ASN A 120 15.96 11.51 -15.72
C ASN A 120 15.37 11.11 -17.09
N THR A 121 14.22 11.68 -17.47
CA THR A 121 13.50 11.39 -18.72
C THR A 121 13.78 12.41 -19.83
N ILE A 122 14.86 13.20 -19.72
CA ILE A 122 15.25 14.25 -20.68
C ILE A 122 16.43 13.76 -21.51
#